data_AF-A0A150UL64-F1
#
_entry.id   AF-A0A150UL64-F1
#
_cell.length_a   1.000
_cell.length_b   1.000
_cell.length_c   1.000
_cell.angle_alpha   90.00
_cell.angle_beta   90.00
_cell.angle_gamma   90.00
#
_symmetry.space_group_name_H-M   'P 1'
#
loop_
_entity.id
_entity.type
_entity.pdbx_description
1 polymer ?
#
loop_
_entity_poly.entity_id
_entity_poly.type
_entity_poly.pdbx_seq_one_letter_code
_entity_poly.pdbx_strand_id
1 'polypeptide(L)'
;MNNRQDTNIAGELALLVVLAALWGGSYTFIKLGVATIPPITLIAARTTIAGLLLLAVMWARGISMPRDAAIWRRFAFQAVLNSVIPWTLIAWGERHVDAALATILNSAAPIFTFLLTAVVTRHEATTPRKLLGVVAGMAGILLIVGVDAFHDIGSGLLAEAAIVAATICYACAAIFGRSFKGLDPMAPAAGSLLAGAAVLIPASLVVEQPWTLAPSQSSVLALLAL
;
A
#
# COMPACT_ATOMS: atom_id res chain seq x y z
N MET A 1 18.93 15.53 -26.49
CA MET A 1 19.04 16.11 -25.12
C MET A 1 18.87 14.97 -24.13
N ASN A 2 19.99 14.45 -23.64
CA ASN A 2 20.08 13.24 -22.84
C ASN A 2 20.09 13.65 -21.35
N ASN A 3 18.91 13.70 -20.72
CA ASN A 3 18.77 14.00 -19.30
C ASN A 3 19.12 12.73 -18.49
N ARG A 4 20.42 12.43 -18.36
CA ARG A 4 20.89 11.52 -17.31
C ARG A 4 20.64 12.25 -15.99
N GLN A 5 19.56 11.89 -15.31
CA GLN A 5 19.45 12.15 -13.88
C GLN A 5 20.63 11.42 -13.24
N ASP A 6 21.61 12.16 -12.72
CA ASP A 6 22.67 11.59 -11.91
C ASP A 6 22.04 11.14 -10.61
N THR A 7 21.53 9.91 -10.64
CA THR A 7 20.87 9.30 -9.52
C THR A 7 21.91 9.06 -8.44
N ASN A 8 21.91 9.89 -7.40
CA ASN A 8 22.78 9.68 -6.25
C ASN A 8 22.30 8.41 -5.55
N ILE A 9 22.90 7.27 -5.91
CA ILE A 9 22.53 5.94 -5.41
C ILE A 9 22.52 5.92 -3.88
N ALA A 10 23.45 6.63 -3.23
CA ALA A 10 23.46 6.74 -1.78
C ALA A 10 22.20 7.48 -1.24
N GLY A 11 21.74 8.50 -1.94
CA GLY A 11 20.50 9.20 -1.65
C GLY A 11 19.25 8.32 -1.85
N GLU A 12 19.19 7.55 -2.93
CA GLU A 12 18.09 6.61 -3.15
C GLU A 12 18.06 5.48 -2.11
N LEU A 13 19.23 4.91 -1.79
CA LEU A 13 19.35 3.89 -0.76
C LEU A 13 18.97 4.44 0.61
N ALA A 14 19.37 5.67 0.94
CA ALA A 14 18.95 6.33 2.17
C ALA A 14 17.43 6.53 2.21
N LEU A 15 16.82 6.98 1.11
CA LEU A 15 15.37 7.11 1.02
C LEU A 15 14.65 5.75 1.16
N LEU A 16 15.20 4.68 0.59
CA LEU A 16 14.66 3.32 0.74
C LEU A 16 14.77 2.81 2.17
N VAL A 17 15.89 3.07 2.86
CA VAL A 17 16.07 2.71 4.27
C VAL A 17 15.09 3.48 5.16
N VAL A 18 14.95 4.78 4.94
CA VAL A 18 13.96 5.61 5.65
C VAL A 18 12.55 5.10 5.36
N LEU A 19 12.23 4.80 4.11
CA LEU A 19 10.93 4.26 3.73
C LEU A 19 10.66 2.91 4.40
N ALA A 20 11.64 2.01 4.44
CA ALA A 20 11.53 0.71 5.10
C ALA A 20 11.35 0.87 6.62
N ALA A 21 12.07 1.80 7.24
CA ALA A 21 11.92 2.10 8.66
C ALA A 21 10.55 2.72 8.98
N LEU A 22 10.06 3.64 8.15
CA LEU A 22 8.73 4.23 8.28
C LEU A 22 7.63 3.19 8.09
N TRP A 23 7.75 2.31 7.09
CA TRP A 23 6.80 1.22 6.87
C TRP A 23 6.82 0.22 8.03
N GLY A 24 8.00 -0.24 8.47
CA GLY A 24 8.14 -1.15 9.59
C GLY A 24 7.60 -0.57 10.91
N GLY A 25 7.91 0.69 11.20
CA GLY A 25 7.37 1.41 12.36
C GLY A 25 5.85 1.60 12.29
N SER A 26 5.31 1.88 11.10
CA SER A 26 3.88 2.06 10.87
C SER A 26 3.05 0.85 11.31
N TYR A 27 3.52 -0.39 11.07
CA TYR A 27 2.80 -1.59 11.51
C TYR A 27 2.73 -1.70 13.05
N THR A 28 3.80 -1.33 13.76
CA THR A 28 3.81 -1.29 15.23
C THR A 28 2.83 -0.27 15.78
N PHE A 29 2.80 0.95 15.20
CA PHE A 29 1.82 1.97 15.58
C PHE A 29 0.39 1.59 15.21
N ILE A 30 0.18 0.93 14.06
CA ILE A 30 -1.14 0.40 13.69
C ILE A 30 -1.59 -0.61 14.74
N LYS A 31 -0.74 -1.56 15.16
CA LYS A 31 -1.06 -2.56 16.19
C LYS A 31 -1.46 -1.92 17.54
N LEU A 32 -0.80 -0.82 17.92
CA LEU A 32 -1.15 -0.02 19.11
C LEU A 32 -2.45 0.80 18.91
N GLY A 33 -2.67 1.36 17.72
CA GLY A 33 -3.88 2.09 17.36
C GLY A 33 -5.11 1.20 17.37
N VAL A 34 -5.01 0.02 16.73
CA VAL A 34 -6.12 -0.94 16.65
C VAL A 34 -6.45 -1.65 17.96
N ALA A 35 -5.64 -1.43 19.00
CA ALA A 35 -5.92 -1.98 20.33
C ALA A 35 -7.22 -1.44 20.94
N THR A 36 -7.58 -0.18 20.63
CA THR A 36 -8.84 0.43 21.10
C THR A 36 -9.63 1.15 20.00
N ILE A 37 -9.00 1.45 18.86
CA ILE A 37 -9.66 2.08 17.70
C ILE A 37 -9.96 0.98 16.67
N PRO A 38 -11.21 0.77 16.26
CA PRO A 38 -11.53 -0.18 15.22
C PRO A 38 -10.76 0.12 13.89
N PRO A 39 -10.34 -0.91 13.13
CA PRO A 39 -9.42 -0.76 12.01
C PRO A 39 -9.89 0.20 10.91
N ILE A 40 -11.18 0.20 10.56
CA ILE A 40 -11.68 1.05 9.46
C ILE A 40 -11.61 2.52 9.87
N THR A 41 -11.94 2.81 11.13
CA THR A 41 -11.87 4.14 11.74
C THR A 41 -10.44 4.65 11.83
N LEU A 42 -9.49 3.79 12.25
CA LEU A 42 -8.06 4.16 12.31
C LEU A 42 -7.54 4.54 10.93
N ILE A 43 -7.84 3.72 9.92
CA ILE A 43 -7.40 3.94 8.54
C ILE A 43 -8.07 5.17 7.94
N ALA A 44 -9.37 5.38 8.18
CA ALA A 44 -10.10 6.57 7.76
C ALA A 44 -9.50 7.84 8.37
N ALA A 45 -9.22 7.84 9.68
CA ALA A 45 -8.63 8.98 10.36
C ALA A 45 -7.22 9.30 9.84
N ARG A 46 -6.36 8.28 9.74
CA ARG A 46 -4.99 8.44 9.22
C ARG A 46 -4.99 8.98 7.78
N THR A 47 -5.75 8.36 6.89
CA THR A 47 -5.80 8.78 5.48
C THR A 47 -6.36 10.20 5.32
N THR A 48 -7.31 10.59 6.17
CA THR A 48 -7.83 11.96 6.21
C THR A 48 -6.76 12.95 6.66
N ILE A 49 -6.06 12.67 7.78
CA ILE A 49 -4.99 13.53 8.31
C ILE A 49 -3.88 13.68 7.28
N ALA A 50 -3.39 12.56 6.73
CA ALA A 50 -2.34 12.56 5.71
C ALA A 50 -2.76 13.31 4.44
N GLY A 51 -4.00 13.10 3.98
CA GLY A 51 -4.56 13.79 2.81
C GLY A 51 -4.66 15.30 3.02
N LEU A 52 -5.12 15.75 4.20
CA LEU A 52 -5.21 17.17 4.54
C LEU A 52 -3.83 17.83 4.69
N LEU A 53 -2.88 17.16 5.34
CA LEU A 53 -1.50 17.65 5.46
C LEU A 53 -0.86 17.79 4.08
N LEU A 54 -1.00 16.79 3.21
CA LEU A 54 -0.51 16.86 1.84
C LEU A 54 -1.18 17.99 1.05
N LEU A 55 -2.49 18.19 1.22
CA LEU A 55 -3.21 19.30 0.59
C LEU A 55 -2.69 20.66 1.08
N ALA A 56 -2.41 20.81 2.38
CA ALA A 56 -1.83 22.03 2.95
C ALA A 56 -0.42 22.30 2.41
N VAL A 57 0.41 21.26 2.30
CA VAL A 57 1.76 21.36 1.70
C VAL A 57 1.67 21.73 0.22
N MET A 58 0.74 21.12 -0.53
CA MET A 58 0.51 21.47 -1.94
C MET A 58 0.07 22.93 -2.09
N TRP A 59 -0.83 23.39 -1.23
CA TRP A 59 -1.27 24.78 -1.22
C TRP A 59 -0.11 25.75 -0.93
N ALA A 60 0.73 25.44 0.08
CA ALA A 60 1.92 26.22 0.40
C ALA A 60 2.95 26.23 -0.74
N ARG A 61 3.01 25.16 -1.54
CA ARG A 61 3.89 25.05 -2.72
C ARG A 61 3.26 25.61 -4.01
N GLY A 62 2.03 26.12 -3.97
CA GLY A 62 1.30 26.61 -5.14
C GLY A 62 0.92 25.51 -6.14
N ILE A 63 0.95 24.24 -5.73
CA ILE A 63 0.58 23.11 -6.58
C ILE A 63 -0.95 23.00 -6.57
N SER A 64 -1.56 23.21 -7.74
CA SER A 64 -3.01 23.14 -7.87
C SER A 64 -3.48 21.70 -8.07
N MET A 65 -4.58 21.34 -7.40
CA MET A 65 -5.23 20.05 -7.58
C MET A 65 -5.98 20.03 -8.92
N PRO A 66 -5.90 18.94 -9.70
CA PRO A 66 -6.70 18.81 -10.90
C PRO A 66 -8.19 18.85 -10.56
N ARG A 67 -8.97 19.67 -11.29
CA ARG A 67 -10.43 19.81 -11.13
C ARG A 67 -11.23 18.82 -11.99
N ASP A 68 -10.55 18.06 -12.85
CA ASP A 68 -11.18 17.15 -13.79
C ASP A 68 -11.72 15.89 -13.09
N ALA A 69 -13.02 15.63 -13.22
CA ALA A 69 -13.69 14.44 -12.69
C ALA A 69 -13.07 13.14 -13.22
N ALA A 70 -12.52 13.13 -14.44
CA ALA A 70 -11.82 11.98 -14.99
C ALA A 70 -10.54 11.65 -14.21
N ILE A 71 -9.82 12.67 -13.72
CA ILE A 71 -8.60 12.50 -12.91
C ILE A 71 -8.98 12.03 -11.50
N TRP A 72 -10.03 12.58 -10.91
CA TRP A 72 -10.56 12.10 -9.62
C TRP A 72 -11.01 10.64 -9.68
N ARG A 73 -11.62 10.19 -10.78
CA ARG A 73 -11.93 8.76 -10.99
C ARG A 73 -10.66 7.90 -11.03
N ARG A 74 -9.58 8.39 -11.62
CA ARG A 74 -8.27 7.69 -11.60
C ARG A 74 -7.69 7.66 -10.18
N PHE A 75 -7.81 8.73 -9.39
CA PHE A 75 -7.40 8.73 -7.99
C PHE A 75 -8.19 7.74 -7.14
N ALA A 76 -9.51 7.65 -7.34
CA ALA A 76 -10.35 6.66 -6.68
C ALA A 76 -9.94 5.24 -7.06
N PHE A 77 -9.70 4.97 -8.35
CA PHE A 77 -9.22 3.67 -8.80
C PHE A 77 -7.85 3.31 -8.20
N GLN A 78 -6.94 4.29 -8.12
CA GLN A 78 -5.64 4.13 -7.44
C GLN A 78 -5.82 3.81 -5.95
N ALA A 79 -6.72 4.50 -5.25
CA ALA A 79 -7.01 4.26 -3.84
C ALA A 79 -7.58 2.85 -3.61
N VAL A 80 -8.43 2.37 -4.51
CA VAL A 80 -9.01 1.02 -4.43
C VAL A 80 -7.93 -0.05 -4.61
N LEU A 81 -7.08 0.09 -5.62
CA LEU A 81 -6.01 -0.87 -5.92
C LEU A 81 -4.86 -0.83 -4.91
N ASN A 82 -4.55 0.34 -4.35
CA ASN A 82 -3.40 0.51 -3.48
C ASN A 82 -3.75 0.39 -1.98
N SER A 83 -4.98 0.70 -1.59
CA SER A 83 -5.31 0.84 -0.17
C SER A 83 -6.50 -0.01 0.21
N VAL A 84 -7.65 0.18 -0.43
CA VAL A 84 -8.91 -0.47 0.02
C VAL A 84 -8.83 -1.99 -0.10
N ILE A 85 -8.51 -2.52 -1.28
CA ILE A 85 -8.44 -3.97 -1.50
C ILE A 85 -7.25 -4.57 -0.74
N PRO A 86 -6.00 -4.04 -0.88
CA PRO A 86 -4.85 -4.67 -0.24
C PRO A 86 -4.94 -4.67 1.28
N TRP A 87 -5.34 -3.56 1.90
CA TRP A 87 -5.41 -3.49 3.36
C TRP A 87 -6.52 -4.38 3.92
N THR A 88 -7.66 -4.50 3.22
CA THR A 88 -8.74 -5.41 3.64
C THR A 88 -8.31 -6.87 3.56
N LEU A 89 -7.68 -7.28 2.46
CA LEU A 89 -7.19 -8.65 2.27
C LEU A 89 -6.07 -9.00 3.25
N ILE A 90 -5.11 -8.08 3.46
CA ILE A 90 -4.02 -8.28 4.43
C ILE A 90 -4.58 -8.37 5.85
N ALA A 91 -5.46 -7.45 6.26
CA ALA A 91 -6.04 -7.46 7.60
C ALA A 91 -6.88 -8.72 7.86
N TRP A 92 -7.55 -9.27 6.85
CA TRP A 92 -8.24 -10.55 6.96
C TRP A 92 -7.26 -11.74 7.01
N GLY A 93 -6.20 -11.71 6.19
CA GLY A 93 -5.16 -12.73 6.17
C GLY A 93 -4.42 -12.81 7.51
N GLU A 94 -4.03 -11.68 8.07
CA GLU A 94 -3.35 -11.56 9.37
C GLU A 94 -4.16 -12.10 10.57
N ARG A 95 -5.46 -12.38 10.40
CA ARG A 95 -6.24 -13.08 11.44
C ARG A 95 -5.91 -14.56 11.53
N HIS A 96 -5.34 -15.13 10.48
CA HIS A 96 -5.07 -16.56 10.34
C HIS A 96 -3.58 -16.86 10.13
N VAL A 97 -2.77 -15.86 9.77
CA VAL A 97 -1.32 -16.00 9.62
C VAL A 97 -0.55 -14.95 10.42
N ASP A 98 0.69 -15.27 10.77
CA ASP A 98 1.58 -14.34 11.45
C ASP A 98 1.92 -13.11 10.60
N ALA A 99 2.03 -11.95 11.24
CA ALA A 99 2.42 -10.69 10.59
C ALA A 99 3.79 -10.79 9.89
N ALA A 100 4.69 -11.64 10.39
CA ALA A 100 5.97 -11.91 9.75
C ALA A 100 5.77 -12.57 8.37
N LEU A 101 4.89 -13.58 8.28
CA LEU A 101 4.56 -14.27 7.04
C LEU A 101 3.89 -13.31 6.06
N ALA A 102 2.92 -12.51 6.52
CA ALA A 102 2.26 -11.50 5.70
C ALA A 102 3.26 -10.48 5.13
N THR A 103 4.24 -10.06 5.92
CA THR A 103 5.29 -9.12 5.48
C THR A 103 6.18 -9.74 4.41
N ILE A 104 6.54 -11.03 4.54
CA ILE A 104 7.35 -11.74 3.55
C ILE A 104 6.58 -11.87 2.21
N LEU A 105 5.32 -12.29 2.26
CA LEU A 105 4.47 -12.42 1.06
C LEU A 105 4.22 -11.06 0.40
N ASN A 106 4.06 -9.99 1.18
CA ASN A 106 3.88 -8.64 0.64
C ASN A 106 5.19 -8.08 0.03
N SER A 107 6.35 -8.51 0.54
CA SER A 107 7.66 -8.14 -0.02
C SER A 107 7.87 -8.66 -1.46
N ALA A 108 7.01 -9.57 -1.94
CA ALA A 108 7.00 -10.02 -3.33
C ALA A 108 6.35 -9.04 -4.31
N ALA A 109 5.79 -7.91 -3.87
CA ALA A 109 5.17 -6.91 -4.75
C ALA A 109 6.05 -6.47 -5.94
N PRO A 110 7.38 -6.27 -5.79
CA PRO A 110 8.24 -5.91 -6.92
C PRO A 110 8.31 -7.00 -7.99
N ILE A 111 8.23 -8.28 -7.61
CA ILE A 111 8.25 -9.41 -8.53
C ILE A 111 7.01 -9.39 -9.41
N PHE A 112 5.83 -9.26 -8.78
CA PHE A 112 4.56 -9.14 -9.50
C PHE A 112 4.48 -7.87 -10.35
N THR A 113 5.04 -6.75 -9.86
CA THR A 113 5.11 -5.50 -10.62
C THR A 113 5.93 -5.68 -11.89
N PHE A 114 7.10 -6.32 -11.80
CA PHE A 114 7.93 -6.62 -12.95
C PHE A 114 7.22 -7.56 -13.93
N LEU A 115 6.63 -8.66 -13.45
CA LEU A 115 5.90 -9.62 -14.27
C LEU A 115 4.75 -8.96 -15.04
N LEU A 116 3.89 -8.22 -14.34
CA LEU A 116 2.78 -7.52 -14.96
C LEU A 116 3.25 -6.44 -15.92
N THR A 117 4.34 -5.72 -15.60
CA THR A 117 4.92 -4.72 -16.51
C THR A 117 5.44 -5.38 -17.79
N ALA A 118 6.11 -6.53 -17.70
CA ALA A 118 6.60 -7.28 -18.85
C ALA A 118 5.44 -7.76 -19.74
N VAL A 119 4.35 -8.26 -19.14
CA VAL A 119 3.16 -8.73 -19.87
C VAL A 119 2.38 -7.59 -20.52
N VAL A 120 2.13 -6.50 -19.78
CA VAL A 120 1.27 -5.38 -20.19
C VAL A 120 1.99 -4.42 -21.14
N THR A 121 3.25 -4.07 -20.84
CA THR A 121 3.96 -3.00 -21.57
C THR A 121 4.74 -3.55 -22.76
N ARG A 122 5.12 -4.84 -22.77
CA ARG A 122 5.89 -5.55 -23.83
C ARG A 122 7.18 -4.85 -24.34
N HIS A 123 7.58 -3.70 -23.80
CA HIS A 123 8.67 -2.84 -24.30
C HIS A 123 9.88 -2.76 -23.37
N GLU A 124 9.83 -3.33 -22.16
CA GLU A 124 11.03 -3.41 -21.32
C GLU A 124 11.82 -4.67 -21.67
N ALA A 125 13.09 -4.51 -22.07
CA ALA A 125 13.99 -5.63 -22.33
C ALA A 125 14.10 -6.51 -21.07
N THR A 126 13.54 -7.71 -21.13
CA THR A 126 13.65 -8.74 -20.10
C THR A 126 15.09 -9.25 -20.08
N THR A 127 15.93 -8.69 -19.21
CA THR A 127 17.30 -9.18 -19.04
C THR A 127 17.30 -10.52 -18.29
N PRO A 128 18.21 -11.46 -18.62
CA PRO A 128 18.28 -12.76 -17.94
C PRO A 128 18.43 -12.64 -16.42
N ARG A 129 19.13 -11.60 -15.94
CA ARG A 129 19.27 -11.31 -14.50
C ARG A 129 17.94 -10.99 -13.82
N LYS A 130 17.06 -10.22 -14.48
CA LYS A 130 15.72 -9.91 -13.94
C LYS A 130 14.84 -11.17 -13.92
N LEU A 131 14.93 -12.00 -14.95
CA LEU A 131 14.20 -13.27 -15.00
C LEU A 131 14.65 -14.22 -13.88
N LEU A 132 15.96 -14.34 -13.62
CA LEU A 132 16.48 -15.13 -12.50
C LEU A 132 15.96 -14.63 -11.15
N GLY A 133 15.94 -13.31 -10.91
CA GLY A 133 15.38 -12.73 -9.69
C GLY A 133 13.89 -13.03 -9.51
N VAL A 134 13.11 -12.99 -10.60
CA VAL A 134 11.69 -13.34 -10.59
C VAL A 134 11.47 -14.81 -10.30
N VAL A 135 12.22 -15.70 -10.95
CA VAL A 135 12.11 -17.15 -10.73
C VAL A 135 12.52 -17.50 -9.29
N ALA A 136 13.62 -16.94 -8.79
CA ALA A 136 14.05 -17.13 -7.41
C ALA A 136 13.01 -16.61 -6.40
N GLY A 137 12.43 -15.43 -6.65
CA GLY A 137 11.39 -14.86 -5.81
C GLY A 137 10.09 -15.65 -5.84
N MET A 138 9.66 -16.12 -7.02
CA MET A 138 8.49 -16.98 -7.16
C MET A 138 8.70 -18.34 -6.48
N ALA A 139 9.90 -18.90 -6.59
CA ALA A 139 10.28 -20.12 -5.87
C ALA A 139 10.23 -19.90 -4.35
N GLY A 140 10.67 -18.73 -3.85
CA GLY A 140 10.54 -18.37 -2.43
C GLY A 140 9.08 -18.33 -1.96
N ILE A 141 8.19 -17.70 -2.71
CA ILE A 141 6.75 -17.66 -2.41
C ILE A 141 6.15 -19.07 -2.42
N LEU A 142 6.46 -19.87 -3.45
CA LEU A 142 5.98 -21.24 -3.58
C LEU A 142 6.52 -22.15 -2.48
N LEU A 143 7.75 -21.94 -2.00
CA LEU A 143 8.30 -22.69 -0.87
C LEU A 143 7.57 -22.35 0.42
N ILE A 144 7.34 -21.06 0.68
CA ILE A 144 6.63 -20.60 1.86
C ILE A 144 5.20 -21.14 1.87
N VAL A 145 4.42 -20.80 0.84
CA VAL A 145 3.02 -21.22 0.72
C VAL A 145 2.90 -22.75 0.60
N GLY A 146 3.85 -23.38 -0.10
CA GLY A 146 3.86 -24.82 -0.31
C GLY A 146 4.12 -25.60 0.97
N VAL A 147 5.09 -25.17 1.80
CA VAL A 147 5.39 -25.83 3.09
C VAL A 147 4.20 -25.72 4.04
N ASP A 148 3.54 -24.57 4.09
CA ASP A 148 2.36 -24.38 4.93
C ASP A 148 1.14 -25.17 4.40
N ALA A 149 0.94 -25.24 3.08
CA ALA A 149 -0.10 -26.07 2.46
C ALA A 149 0.07 -27.58 2.72
N PHE A 150 1.29 -28.06 2.96
CA PHE A 150 1.52 -29.45 3.37
C PHE A 150 1.16 -29.71 4.85
N HIS A 151 1.18 -28.69 5.70
CA HIS A 151 0.82 -28.80 7.11
C HIS A 151 -0.67 -28.58 7.38
N ASP A 152 -1.31 -27.63 6.70
CA ASP A 152 -2.73 -27.32 6.85
C ASP A 152 -3.35 -26.82 5.53
N ILE A 153 -4.30 -27.58 4.98
CA ILE A 153 -5.05 -27.21 3.75
C ILE A 153 -6.27 -26.33 4.11
N GLY A 154 -6.40 -25.92 5.39
CA GLY A 154 -7.50 -25.12 5.92
C GLY A 154 -7.40 -23.61 5.68
N SER A 155 -7.73 -22.83 6.70
CA SER A 155 -7.84 -21.36 6.62
C SER A 155 -6.53 -20.64 6.33
N GLY A 156 -5.37 -21.25 6.65
CA GLY A 156 -4.04 -20.66 6.43
C GLY A 156 -3.76 -20.43 4.94
N LEU A 157 -4.01 -21.43 4.10
CA LEU A 157 -3.79 -21.32 2.65
C LEU A 157 -4.63 -20.23 2.00
N LEU A 158 -5.90 -20.08 2.43
CA LEU A 158 -6.78 -19.03 1.92
C LEU A 158 -6.31 -17.64 2.35
N ALA A 159 -5.78 -17.51 3.57
CA ALA A 159 -5.20 -16.29 4.10
C ALA A 159 -3.92 -15.88 3.35
N GLU A 160 -3.03 -16.82 3.08
CA GLU A 160 -1.83 -16.59 2.27
C GLU A 160 -2.19 -16.20 0.83
N ALA A 161 -3.15 -16.88 0.22
CA ALA A 161 -3.65 -16.54 -1.11
C ALA A 161 -4.26 -15.13 -1.15
N ALA A 162 -4.99 -14.73 -0.10
CA ALA A 162 -5.52 -13.37 0.03
C ALA A 162 -4.41 -12.33 0.13
N ILE A 163 -3.33 -12.61 0.87
CA ILE A 163 -2.16 -11.72 0.96
C ILE A 163 -1.44 -11.64 -0.39
N VAL A 164 -1.24 -12.76 -1.09
CA VAL A 164 -0.67 -12.75 -2.44
C VAL A 164 -1.54 -11.94 -3.41
N ALA A 165 -2.87 -12.07 -3.33
CA ALA A 165 -3.78 -11.25 -4.12
C ALA A 165 -3.64 -9.76 -3.80
N ALA A 166 -3.48 -9.38 -2.53
CA ALA A 166 -3.18 -8.00 -2.12
C ALA A 166 -1.86 -7.50 -2.73
N THR A 167 -0.82 -8.33 -2.72
CA THR A 167 0.48 -8.06 -3.33
C THR A 167 0.36 -7.81 -4.84
N ILE A 168 -0.48 -8.58 -5.53
CA ILE A 168 -0.78 -8.38 -6.96
C ILE A 168 -1.54 -7.06 -7.17
N CYS A 169 -2.48 -6.70 -6.30
CA CYS A 169 -3.17 -5.41 -6.36
C CYS A 169 -2.19 -4.24 -6.21
N TYR A 170 -1.21 -4.33 -5.31
CA TYR A 170 -0.13 -3.33 -5.21
C TYR A 170 0.68 -3.22 -6.51
N ALA A 171 0.99 -4.36 -7.14
CA ALA A 171 1.69 -4.36 -8.41
C ALA A 171 0.89 -3.70 -9.54
N CYS A 172 -0.42 -3.96 -9.60
CA CYS A 172 -1.34 -3.23 -10.50
C CYS A 172 -1.36 -1.73 -10.21
N ALA A 173 -1.42 -1.33 -8.94
CA ALA A 173 -1.39 0.08 -8.52
C ALA A 173 -0.08 0.78 -8.91
N ALA A 174 1.05 0.09 -8.83
CA ALA A 174 2.35 0.62 -9.25
C ALA A 174 2.40 0.87 -10.77
N ILE A 175 1.82 -0.04 -11.57
CA ILE A 175 1.73 0.12 -13.03
C ILE A 175 0.75 1.22 -13.40
N PHE A 176 -0.45 1.23 -12.79
CA PHE A 176 -1.43 2.28 -13.01
C PHE A 176 -0.91 3.65 -12.57
N GLY A 177 -0.04 3.70 -11.57
CA GLY A 177 0.70 4.89 -11.16
C GLY A 177 1.43 5.59 -12.31
N ARG A 178 1.88 4.84 -13.33
CA ARG A 178 2.51 5.40 -14.54
C ARG A 178 1.54 6.24 -15.39
N SER A 179 0.22 6.06 -15.23
CA SER A 179 -0.80 6.87 -15.93
C SER A 179 -0.90 8.31 -15.41
N PHE A 180 -0.30 8.60 -14.25
CA PHE A 180 -0.20 9.96 -13.70
C PHE A 180 1.08 10.69 -14.13
N LYS A 181 1.86 10.12 -15.06
CA LYS A 181 3.01 10.80 -15.68
C LYS A 181 2.56 12.14 -16.27
N GLY A 182 3.17 13.23 -15.80
CA GLY A 182 2.83 14.61 -16.17
C GLY A 182 2.12 15.40 -15.07
N LEU A 183 1.68 14.75 -14.00
CA LEU A 183 1.24 15.42 -12.77
C LEU A 183 2.39 15.49 -11.76
N ASP A 184 2.37 16.50 -10.89
CA ASP A 184 3.23 16.53 -9.71
C ASP A 184 2.94 15.30 -8.83
N PRO A 185 3.94 14.52 -8.36
CA PRO A 185 3.73 13.32 -7.55
C PRO A 185 2.91 13.54 -6.27
N MET A 186 2.86 14.77 -5.74
CA MET A 186 2.01 15.11 -4.59
C MET A 186 0.53 15.05 -4.93
N ALA A 187 0.13 15.37 -6.17
CA ALA A 187 -1.27 15.39 -6.59
C ALA A 187 -1.94 13.99 -6.59
N PRO A 188 -1.40 12.94 -7.23
CA PRO A 188 -1.97 11.61 -7.14
C PRO A 188 -1.93 11.04 -5.73
N ALA A 189 -0.90 11.34 -4.92
CA ALA A 189 -0.82 10.91 -3.53
C ALA A 189 -1.92 11.55 -2.66
N ALA A 190 -2.07 12.88 -2.71
CA ALA A 190 -3.13 13.59 -2.00
C ALA A 190 -4.51 13.15 -2.49
N GLY A 191 -4.68 13.00 -3.80
CA GLY A 191 -5.94 12.63 -4.43
C GLY A 191 -6.39 11.23 -4.06
N SER A 192 -5.48 10.25 -4.05
CA SER A 192 -5.81 8.89 -3.62
C SER A 192 -6.12 8.81 -2.13
N LEU A 193 -5.42 9.59 -1.28
CA LEU A 193 -5.71 9.64 0.16
C LEU A 193 -7.07 10.26 0.44
N LEU A 194 -7.41 11.37 -0.22
CA LEU A 194 -8.72 12.02 -0.08
C LEU A 194 -9.86 11.15 -0.64
N ALA A 195 -9.65 10.50 -1.79
CA ALA A 195 -10.63 9.55 -2.33
C ALA A 195 -10.80 8.33 -1.42
N GLY A 196 -9.70 7.81 -0.87
CA GLY A 196 -9.72 6.73 0.12
C GLY A 196 -10.49 7.13 1.38
N ALA A 197 -10.22 8.31 1.94
CA ALA A 197 -10.94 8.87 3.06
C ALA A 197 -12.45 9.00 2.76
N ALA A 198 -12.81 9.50 1.58
CA ALA A 198 -14.22 9.65 1.17
C ALA A 198 -14.98 8.31 1.11
N VAL A 199 -14.29 7.19 0.85
CA VAL A 199 -14.87 5.84 0.88
C VAL A 199 -14.86 5.25 2.29
N LEU A 200 -13.79 5.46 3.05
CA LEU A 200 -13.57 4.84 4.35
C LEU A 200 -14.35 5.52 5.48
N ILE A 201 -14.56 6.84 5.42
CA ILE A 201 -15.37 7.58 6.40
C ILE A 201 -16.80 7.01 6.49
N PRO A 202 -17.59 6.91 5.41
CA PRO A 202 -18.94 6.34 5.50
C PRO A 202 -18.93 4.87 5.94
N ALA A 203 -17.93 4.08 5.53
CA ALA A 203 -17.79 2.70 6.00
C ALA A 203 -17.54 2.63 7.51
N SER A 204 -16.67 3.49 8.05
CA SER A 204 -16.41 3.61 9.49
C SER A 204 -17.67 4.03 10.25
N LEU A 205 -18.40 5.04 9.76
CA LEU A 205 -19.62 5.53 10.41
C LEU A 205 -20.73 4.45 10.47
N VAL A 206 -20.88 3.64 9.42
CA VAL A 206 -21.92 2.59 9.35
C VAL A 206 -21.54 1.35 10.17
N VAL A 207 -20.28 0.92 10.11
CA VAL A 207 -19.86 -0.36 10.68
C VAL A 207 -19.39 -0.23 12.13
N GLU A 208 -18.63 0.82 12.44
CA GLU A 208 -17.87 0.91 13.69
C GLU A 208 -18.35 2.02 14.63
N GLN A 209 -19.29 2.87 14.18
CA GLN A 209 -19.95 3.92 14.98
C GLN A 209 -18.96 4.67 15.90
N PRO A 210 -17.97 5.39 15.34
CA PRO A 210 -16.82 5.87 16.10
C PRO A 210 -17.16 6.85 17.24
N TRP A 211 -18.38 7.41 17.24
CA TRP A 211 -18.91 8.25 18.32
C TRP A 211 -19.23 7.48 19.62
N THR A 212 -19.27 6.14 19.61
CA THR A 212 -19.43 5.32 20.82
C THR A 212 -18.09 4.85 21.41
N LEU A 213 -16.97 5.18 20.77
CA LEU A 213 -15.65 4.71 21.18
C LEU A 213 -15.06 5.59 22.30
N ALA A 214 -14.40 4.94 23.26
CA ALA A 214 -13.55 5.58 24.25
C ALA A 214 -12.08 5.17 23.98
N PRO A 215 -11.42 5.77 22.97
CA PRO A 215 -10.06 5.39 22.60
C PRO A 215 -9.08 5.71 23.74
N SER A 216 -8.12 4.82 23.96
CA SER A 216 -7.07 5.05 24.95
C SER A 216 -6.10 6.14 24.48
N GLN A 217 -5.46 6.83 25.42
CA GLN A 217 -4.45 7.85 25.11
C GLN A 217 -3.29 7.28 24.26
N SER A 218 -2.93 6.02 24.47
CA SER A 218 -1.90 5.34 23.68
C SER A 218 -2.32 5.10 22.23
N SER A 219 -3.58 4.75 21.96
CA SER A 219 -4.08 4.57 20.59
C SER A 219 -4.24 5.91 19.85
N VAL A 220 -4.59 6.99 20.56
CA VAL A 220 -4.64 8.35 19.97
C VAL A 220 -3.23 8.85 19.63
N LEU A 221 -2.25 8.67 20.51
CA LEU A 221 -0.86 9.04 20.25
C LEU A 221 -0.27 8.22 19.09
N ALA A 222 -0.60 6.93 19.01
CA ALA A 222 -0.18 6.07 17.90
C ALA A 222 -0.79 6.53 16.57
N LEU A 223 -2.06 6.97 16.56
CA LEU A 223 -2.71 7.53 15.38
C LEU A 223 -2.05 8.84 14.91
N LEU A 224 -1.60 9.69 15.83
CA LEU A 224 -0.90 10.94 15.48
C LEU A 224 0.54 10.71 14.98
N ALA A 225 1.16 9.60 15.38
CA ALA A 225 2.48 9.20 14.91
C ALA A 225 2.46 8.52 13.51
N LEU A 226 1.27 8.23 12.98
CA LEU A 226 1.01 7.43 11.77
C LEU A 226 0.82 8.25 10.48
#